data_AF-A0A7Y2YEN7-F1
#
_entry.id   AF-A0A7Y2YEN7-F1
#
_cell.length_a   1.000
_cell.length_b   1.000
_cell.length_c   1.000
_cell.angle_alpha   90.00
_cell.angle_beta   90.00
_cell.angle_gamma   90.00
#
_symmetry.space_group_name_H-M   'P 1'
#
loop_
_entity.id
_entity.type
_entity.pdbx_description
1 polymer ?
#
loop_
_entity_poly.entity_id
_entity_poly.type
_entity_poly.pdbx_seq_one_letter_code
_entity_poly.pdbx_strand_id
1 'polypeptide(L)' 'IKGIAISVVGFFNSLVSFSVTQVFPWELSNLGPTLTFAIYALLSFCAILFVYKFVIETKGRTLEEVEELLIRN' A
#
# COMPACT_ATOMS: atom_id res chain seq x y z
N ILE A 1 15.23 -8.33 -13.05
CA ILE A 1 14.65 -7.11 -12.45
C ILE A 1 13.22 -7.34 -11.97
N LYS A 2 12.29 -7.82 -12.82
CA LYS A 2 10.89 -8.12 -12.45
C LYS A 2 10.75 -9.06 -11.23
N GLY A 3 11.54 -10.14 -11.15
CA GLY A 3 11.50 -11.07 -10.01
C GLY A 3 11.90 -10.45 -8.67
N ILE A 4 12.89 -9.55 -8.66
CA ILE A 4 13.31 -8.84 -7.44
C ILE A 4 12.23 -7.86 -6.99
N ALA A 5 11.61 -7.14 -7.93
CA ALA A 5 10.50 -6.23 -7.64
C ALA A 5 9.32 -6.98 -7.01
N ILE A 6 8.95 -8.15 -7.55
CA ILE A 6 7.87 -8.99 -7.00
C ILE A 6 8.19 -9.44 -5.57
N SER A 7 9.41 -9.91 -5.31
CA SER A 7 9.83 -10.35 -3.98
C SER A 7 9.85 -9.22 -2.94
N VAL A 8 10.31 -8.03 -3.33
CA VAL A 8 10.33 -6.85 -2.44
C VAL A 8 8.91 -6.42 -2.10
N VAL A 9 8.02 -6.33 -3.09
CA VAL A 9 6.60 -6.00 -2.85
C VAL A 9 5.94 -7.05 -1.96
N GLY A 10 6.16 -8.34 -2.23
CA GLY A 10 5.64 -9.43 -1.41
C GLY A 10 6.17 -9.42 0.03
N PHE A 11 7.44 -9.07 0.22
CA PHE A 11 8.07 -8.92 1.53
C PHE A 11 7.43 -7.78 2.32
N PHE A 12 7.34 -6.58 1.75
CA PHE A 12 6.71 -5.44 2.41
C PHE A 12 5.22 -5.69 2.69
N ASN A 13 4.49 -6.29 1.76
CA ASN A 13 3.09 -6.65 1.96
C ASN A 13 2.93 -7.60 3.16
N SER A 14 3.78 -8.63 3.25
CA SER A 14 3.77 -9.59 4.35
C SER A 14 4.19 -8.95 5.67
N LEU A 15 5.21 -8.10 5.66
CA LEU A 15 5.68 -7.38 6.83
C LEU A 15 4.60 -6.47 7.41
N VAL A 16 3.96 -5.65 6.57
CA VAL A 16 2.88 -4.76 6.98
C VAL A 16 1.69 -5.56 7.50
N SER A 17 1.29 -6.63 6.79
CA SER A 17 0.19 -7.50 7.23
C SER A 17 0.48 -8.14 8.60
N PHE A 18 1.72 -8.58 8.83
CA PHE A 18 2.15 -9.12 10.11
C PHE A 18 2.11 -8.06 11.22
N SER A 19 2.67 -6.88 10.98
CA SER A 19 2.66 -5.77 11.94
C SER A 19 1.24 -5.36 12.32
N VAL A 20 0.34 -5.17 11.34
CA VAL A 20 -1.06 -4.83 11.61
C VAL A 20 -1.74 -5.92 12.43
N THR A 21 -1.54 -7.20 12.10
CA THR A 21 -2.15 -8.32 12.85
C THR A 21 -1.70 -8.37 14.31
N GLN A 22 -0.45 -8.00 14.59
CA GLN A 22 0.08 -7.95 15.96
C GLN A 22 -0.35 -6.70 16.74
N VAL A 23 -0.40 -5.54 16.07
CA VAL A 23 -0.71 -4.25 16.70
C VAL A 23 -2.22 -4.09 16.93
N PHE A 24 -3.06 -4.59 16.02
CA PHE A 24 -4.52 -4.50 16.10
C PHE A 24 -5.12 -4.99 17.44
N PRO A 25 -4.79 -6.19 17.99
CA PRO A 25 -5.35 -6.62 19.26
C PRO A 25 -4.90 -5.74 20.45
N TRP A 26 -3.67 -5.22 20.41
CA TRP A 26 -3.19 -4.28 21.42
C TRP A 26 -3.93 -2.94 21.34
N GLU A 27 -4.10 -2.39 20.14
CA GLU A 27 -4.89 -1.16 19.92
C GLU A 27 -6.33 -1.35 20.38
N LEU A 28 -6.96 -2.46 19.99
CA LEU A 28 -8.34 -2.76 20.35
C LEU A 28 -8.53 -2.86 21.87
N SER A 29 -7.56 -3.42 22.59
CA SER A 29 -7.63 -3.56 24.05
C SER A 29 -7.30 -2.27 24.83
N ASN A 30 -6.47 -1.38 24.28
CA ASN A 30 -6.02 -0.17 24.99
C ASN A 30 -6.76 1.10 24.55
N LEU A 31 -7.02 1.26 23.26
CA LEU A 31 -7.67 2.42 22.66
C LEU A 31 -9.17 2.19 22.43
N GLY A 32 -9.60 0.92 22.43
CA GLY A 32 -10.98 0.54 22.16
C GLY A 32 -11.33 0.56 20.67
N PRO A 33 -12.45 -0.07 20.28
CA PRO A 33 -12.79 -0.32 18.87
C PRO A 33 -12.94 0.96 18.04
N THR A 34 -13.54 2.00 18.61
CA THR A 34 -13.81 3.25 17.89
C THR A 34 -12.53 3.95 17.44
N LEU A 35 -11.54 4.10 18.33
CA LEU A 35 -10.28 4.76 18.01
C LEU A 35 -9.43 3.90 17.06
N THR A 36 -9.38 2.59 17.28
CA THR A 36 -8.67 1.67 16.37
C THR A 36 -9.20 1.80 14.94
N PHE A 37 -10.51 1.66 14.73
CA PHE A 37 -11.08 1.79 13.38
C PHE A 37 -10.92 3.19 12.79
N ALA A 38 -10.98 4.26 13.60
CA ALA A 38 -10.72 5.62 13.13
C ALA A 38 -9.28 5.81 12.62
N ILE A 39 -8.29 5.22 13.28
CA ILE A 39 -6.88 5.26 12.85
C ILE A 39 -6.71 4.54 11.52
N TYR A 40 -7.24 3.33 11.38
CA TYR A 40 -7.18 2.59 10.11
C TYR A 40 -7.95 3.28 8.98
N ALA A 41 -9.08 3.93 9.28
CA ALA A 41 -9.81 4.73 8.30
C ALA A 41 -9.00 5.94 7.82
N LEU A 42 -8.30 6.63 8.73
CA LEU A 42 -7.43 7.75 8.38
C LEU A 42 -6.21 7.29 7.56
N LEU A 43 -5.58 6.18 7.95
CA LEU A 43 -4.50 5.57 7.18
C LEU A 43 -4.95 5.15 5.77
N SER A 44 -6.14 4.56 5.64
CA SER A 44 -6.74 4.22 4.35
C SER A 44 -6.99 5.47 3.49
N PHE A 45 -7.49 6.54 4.08
CA PHE A 45 -7.67 7.81 3.37
C PHE A 45 -6.34 8.41 2.90
N CYS A 46 -5.29 8.38 3.74
CA CYS A 46 -3.94 8.76 3.34
C CYS A 46 -3.40 7.87 2.21
N ALA A 47 -3.68 6.56 2.24
CA ALA A 47 -3.29 5.64 1.17
C ALA A 47 -3.99 5.99 -0.15
N ILE A 48 -5.27 6.36 -0.13
CA ILE A 48 -5.99 6.83 -1.32
C ILE A 48 -5.34 8.09 -1.89
N LEU A 49 -5.01 9.08 -1.05
CA LEU A 49 -4.33 10.29 -1.50
C LEU A 49 -2.93 10.01 -2.06
N PHE A 50 -2.20 9.09 -1.42
CA PHE A 50 -0.88 8.65 -1.89
C PHE A 50 -0.99 7.98 -3.26
N VAL A 51 -1.93 7.04 -3.43
CA VAL A 51 -2.19 6.38 -4.71
C VAL A 51 -2.60 7.41 -5.77
N TYR A 52 -3.52 8.32 -5.46
CA TYR A 52 -3.94 9.36 -6.40
C TYR A 52 -2.78 10.26 -6.88
N LYS A 53 -1.80 10.55 -6.00
CA LYS A 53 -0.67 11.43 -6.33
C LYS A 53 0.53 10.70 -6.95
N PHE A 54 0.85 9.49 -6.50
CA PHE A 54 2.05 8.75 -6.90
C PHE A 54 1.78 7.66 -7.93
N VAL A 55 0.58 7.06 -7.92
CA VAL A 55 0.18 6.09 -8.94
C VAL A 55 -0.42 6.88 -10.10
N ILE A 56 0.42 7.18 -11.09
CA ILE A 56 -0.01 7.52 -12.43
C ILE A 56 -0.99 6.44 -12.91
N GLU A 57 -2.18 6.83 -13.36
CA GLU A 57 -3.21 5.91 -13.84
C GLU A 57 -2.61 4.94 -14.89
N THR A 58 -2.37 3.70 -14.46
CA THR A 58 -2.06 2.58 -15.36
C THR A 58 -3.33 2.05 -16.05
N LYS A 59 -4.48 2.63 -15.72
CA LYS A 59 -5.80 2.21 -16.19
C LYS A 59 -6.01 2.70 -17.62
N GLY A 60 -5.94 1.78 -18.59
CA GLY A 60 -6.21 2.06 -20.01
C GLY A 60 -4.98 2.22 -20.90
N ARG A 61 -3.75 2.06 -20.36
CA ARG A 61 -2.52 1.98 -21.16
C ARG A 61 -2.06 0.54 -21.30
N THR A 62 -1.57 0.17 -22.48
CA THR A 62 -0.95 -1.14 -22.70
C THR A 62 0.37 -1.21 -21.92
N LEU A 63 0.77 -2.42 -21.50
CA LEU A 63 2.01 -2.65 -20.74
C LEU A 63 3.26 -2.08 -21.45
N GLU A 64 3.22 -1.97 -22.78
CA GLU A 64 4.29 -1.44 -23.64
C GLU A 64 4.43 0.09 -23.57
N GLU A 65 3.33 0.85 -23.49
CA GLU A 65 3.38 2.32 -23.37
C GLU A 65 3.96 2.78 -22.01
N VAL A 66 3.71 1.99 -20.95
CA VAL A 66 4.28 2.24 -19.63
C VAL A 66 5.78 1.91 -19.61
N GLU A 67 6.22 0.90 -20.37
CA GLU A 67 7.64 0.57 -20.53
C GLU A 67 8.39 1.67 -21.33
N GLU A 68 7.82 2.20 -22.41
CA GLU A 68 8.43 3.31 -23.17
C GLU A 68 8.53 4.62 -22.37
N LEU A 69 7.52 4.95 -21.56
CA LEU A 69 7.54 6.12 -20.68
C LEU A 69 8.59 6.02 -19.55
N LEU A 70 8.90 4.81 -19.10
CA LEU A 70 9.87 4.58 -18.02
C LEU A 70 11.32 4.49 -18.53
N ILE A 71 11.53 4.05 -19.78
CA ILE A 71 12.86 3.89 -20.39
C ILE A 71 13.40 5.20 -20.98
N ARG A 72 12.53 6.17 -21.31
CA ARG A 72 12.90 7.47 -21.88
C ARG A 72 13.14 8.56 -20.82
N ASN A 73 13.74 8.20 -19.69
CA ASN A 73 14.21 9.17 -18.68
C ASN A 73 15.60 8.78 -18.16
#